data_AF-A0A920RM76-F1
#
_entry.id   AF-A0A920RM76-F1
#
_cell.length_a   1.000
_cell.length_b   1.000
_cell.length_c   1.000
_cell.angle_alpha   90.00
_cell.angle_beta   90.00
_cell.angle_gamma   90.00
#
_symmetry.space_group_name_H-M   'P 1'
#
loop_
_entity.id
_entity.type
_entity.pdbx_description
1 polymer ?
#
loop_
_entity_poly.entity_id
_entity_poly.type
_entity_poly.pdbx_seq_one_letter_code
_entity_poly.pdbx_strand_id
1 'polypeptide(L)'
;MMLAAAGIILSIWGVFLVKTKEDTSQKNLLKALGKGINYSSIGVAVAAYFLANLLLPDNSMLFMSVGVGLLAGWLIGWWTEYSTSDEYAPTQAIAKQAESGPATIIIAGVAEGLYSVWVPIVVIGAAILLAFGFSTDWAFGDADKFALGLYGVGLGAVGMLSTLGPCPLATDAYGPIADNAGGNAQMAELEPIVRERTDPLGQPGEHHRRHRQGFRHWIGCPDRAGPLLAAYVEEVRVGYDLWGPKGPKWWICPTGP
;
A
#
# COMPACT_ATOMS: atom_id res chain seq x y z
N MET A 1 -3.26 10.85 13.24
CA MET A 1 -2.82 9.96 14.35
C MET A 1 -3.95 9.15 14.95
N MET A 2 -5.09 9.74 15.33
CA MET A 2 -6.25 8.96 15.84
C MET A 2 -6.75 7.90 14.87
N LEU A 3 -6.77 8.21 13.56
CA LEU A 3 -7.11 7.24 12.51
C LEU A 3 -6.17 6.02 12.48
N ALA A 4 -4.86 6.25 12.67
CA ALA A 4 -3.87 5.16 12.74
C ALA A 4 -4.04 4.33 14.02
N ALA A 5 -4.33 4.97 15.16
CA ALA A 5 -4.63 4.26 16.41
C ALA A 5 -5.89 3.38 16.30
N ALA A 6 -6.96 3.92 15.69
CA ALA A 6 -8.17 3.14 15.40
C ALA A 6 -7.87 1.97 14.44
N GLY A 7 -7.04 2.19 13.42
CA GLY A 7 -6.59 1.15 12.48
C GLY A 7 -5.85 0.00 13.16
N ILE A 8 -4.98 0.29 14.13
CA ILE A 8 -4.28 -0.75 14.90
C ILE A 8 -5.28 -1.60 15.70
N ILE A 9 -6.20 -0.97 16.43
CA ILE A 9 -7.19 -1.68 17.26
C ILE A 9 -8.08 -2.57 16.38
N LEU A 10 -8.58 -2.02 15.27
CA LEU A 10 -9.43 -2.75 14.34
C LEU A 10 -8.69 -3.89 13.64
N SER A 11 -7.41 -3.70 13.32
CA SER A 11 -6.60 -4.77 12.74
C SER A 11 -6.28 -5.87 13.76
N ILE A 12 -6.07 -5.54 15.04
CA ILE A 12 -5.94 -6.56 16.10
C ILE A 12 -7.23 -7.38 16.18
N TRP A 13 -8.38 -6.73 16.15
CA TRP A 13 -9.68 -7.43 16.13
C TRP A 13 -9.86 -8.29 14.87
N GLY A 14 -9.41 -7.79 13.72
CA GLY A 14 -9.38 -8.50 12.45
C GLY A 14 -8.58 -9.81 12.49
N VAL A 15 -7.46 -9.85 13.23
CA VAL A 15 -6.66 -11.08 13.41
C VAL A 15 -7.49 -12.18 14.07
N PHE A 16 -8.28 -11.85 15.09
CA PHE A 16 -9.12 -12.84 15.80
C PHE A 16 -10.29 -13.39 14.95
N LEU A 17 -10.65 -12.70 13.87
CA LEU A 17 -11.67 -13.14 12.91
C LEU A 17 -11.11 -14.09 11.83
N VAL A 18 -9.79 -14.14 11.64
CA VAL A 18 -9.15 -15.05 10.70
C VAL A 18 -9.12 -16.46 11.30
N LYS A 19 -10.09 -17.29 10.90
CA LYS A 19 -10.11 -18.73 11.19
C LYS A 19 -9.83 -19.51 9.93
N THR A 20 -8.75 -20.28 9.92
CA THR A 20 -8.42 -21.25 8.87
C THR A 20 -9.05 -22.61 9.19
N LYS A 21 -9.57 -23.30 8.17
CA LYS A 21 -9.96 -24.72 8.27
C LYS A 21 -8.71 -25.57 7.99
N GLU A 22 -8.67 -26.80 8.49
CA GLU A 22 -7.50 -27.72 8.41
C GLU A 22 -7.07 -28.12 6.99
N ASP A 23 -7.80 -27.72 5.95
CA ASP A 23 -7.53 -28.08 4.57
C ASP A 23 -6.52 -27.11 3.92
N THR A 24 -5.27 -27.56 3.79
CA THR A 24 -4.03 -26.83 3.47
C THR A 24 -3.90 -26.45 1.98
N SER A 25 -4.97 -25.98 1.34
CA SER A 25 -4.88 -25.39 0.00
C SER A 25 -4.43 -23.93 0.09
N GLN A 26 -3.40 -23.54 -0.67
CA GLN A 26 -2.85 -22.18 -0.75
C GLN A 26 -3.94 -21.12 -0.94
N LYS A 27 -4.92 -21.39 -1.81
CA LYS A 27 -6.11 -20.58 -2.04
C LYS A 27 -6.93 -20.29 -0.79
N ASN A 28 -7.09 -21.28 0.09
CA ASN A 28 -7.87 -21.15 1.33
C ASN A 28 -7.15 -20.27 2.34
N LEU A 29 -5.81 -20.36 2.38
CA LEU A 29 -4.96 -19.53 3.23
C LEU A 29 -4.99 -18.06 2.79
N LEU A 30 -4.79 -17.81 1.49
CA LEU A 30 -4.84 -16.47 0.88
C LEU A 30 -6.23 -15.83 1.07
N LYS A 31 -7.31 -16.60 0.86
CA LYS A 31 -8.69 -16.13 1.10
C LYS A 31 -8.99 -15.86 2.57
N ALA A 32 -8.45 -16.65 3.51
CA ALA A 32 -8.64 -16.42 4.93
C ALA A 32 -7.93 -15.12 5.37
N LEU A 33 -6.71 -14.88 4.87
CA LEU A 33 -5.98 -13.64 5.09
C LEU A 33 -6.66 -12.43 4.44
N GLY A 34 -7.15 -12.58 3.21
CA GLY A 34 -7.92 -11.56 2.51
C GLY A 34 -9.20 -11.17 3.25
N LYS A 35 -9.89 -12.12 3.90
CA LYS A 35 -11.06 -11.82 4.75
C LYS A 35 -10.69 -10.92 5.92
N GLY A 36 -9.61 -11.23 6.65
CA GLY A 36 -9.14 -10.41 7.77
C GLY A 36 -8.82 -8.98 7.36
N ILE A 37 -8.16 -8.81 6.20
CA ILE A 37 -7.86 -7.49 5.63
C ILE A 37 -9.15 -6.76 5.25
N ASN A 38 -10.09 -7.42 4.56
CA ASN A 38 -11.34 -6.79 4.12
C ASN A 38 -12.21 -6.33 5.30
N TYR A 39 -12.36 -7.16 6.34
CA TYR A 39 -13.11 -6.76 7.54
C TYR A 39 -12.45 -5.60 8.28
N SER A 40 -11.11 -5.61 8.38
CA SER A 40 -10.36 -4.51 8.98
C SER A 40 -10.53 -3.21 8.17
N SER A 41 -10.46 -3.28 6.83
CA SER A 41 -10.66 -2.13 5.94
C SER A 41 -12.05 -1.52 6.07
N ILE A 42 -13.09 -2.34 6.17
CA ILE A 42 -14.46 -1.86 6.39
C ILE A 42 -14.57 -1.17 7.75
N GLY A 43 -14.02 -1.78 8.81
CA GLY A 43 -14.00 -1.18 10.14
C GLY A 43 -13.29 0.18 10.15
N VAL A 44 -12.18 0.31 9.42
CA VAL A 44 -11.43 1.56 9.33
C VAL A 44 -12.20 2.62 8.54
N ALA A 45 -12.91 2.25 7.47
CA ALA A 45 -13.77 3.20 6.74
C ALA A 45 -14.88 3.77 7.63
N VAL A 46 -15.51 2.92 8.45
CA VAL A 46 -16.53 3.35 9.43
C VAL A 46 -15.92 4.25 10.50
N ALA A 47 -14.78 3.86 11.07
CA ALA A 47 -14.07 4.68 12.05
C ALA A 47 -13.62 6.03 11.47
N ALA A 48 -13.18 6.07 10.21
CA ALA A 48 -12.80 7.28 9.51
C ALA A 48 -13.99 8.24 9.35
N TYR A 49 -15.17 7.72 9.02
CA TYR A 49 -16.40 8.51 8.95
C TYR A 49 -16.74 9.16 10.31
N PHE A 50 -16.76 8.39 11.40
CA PHE A 50 -17.07 8.94 12.73
C PHE A 50 -16.00 9.92 13.22
N LEU A 51 -14.72 9.62 13.01
CA LEU A 51 -13.62 10.50 13.40
C LEU A 51 -13.62 11.81 12.60
N ALA A 52 -13.93 11.76 11.30
CA ALA A 52 -14.05 12.96 10.48
C ALA A 52 -15.18 13.87 10.97
N ASN A 53 -16.36 13.32 11.25
CA ASN A 53 -17.50 14.10 11.75
C ASN A 53 -17.26 14.66 13.16
N LEU A 54 -16.48 13.98 14.01
CA LEU A 54 -16.20 14.42 15.38
C LEU A 54 -15.09 15.47 15.45
N LEU A 55 -14.02 15.31 14.67
CA LEU A 55 -12.84 16.19 14.74
C LEU A 55 -12.86 17.34 13.71
N LEU A 56 -13.52 17.13 12.57
CA LEU A 56 -13.52 18.05 11.43
C LEU A 56 -14.95 18.24 10.90
N PRO A 57 -15.87 18.79 11.71
CA PRO A 57 -17.28 18.94 11.35
C PRO A 57 -17.50 19.79 10.08
N ASP A 58 -16.62 20.77 9.83
CA ASP A 58 -16.73 21.66 8.66
C ASP A 58 -16.19 21.03 7.36
N ASN A 59 -15.41 19.95 7.44
CA ASN A 59 -14.75 19.31 6.30
C ASN A 59 -15.05 17.80 6.27
N SER A 60 -16.33 17.45 6.41
CA SER A 60 -16.76 16.05 6.43
C SER A 60 -16.34 15.28 5.17
N MET A 61 -16.18 15.92 4.00
CA MET A 61 -15.74 15.22 2.79
C MET A 61 -14.32 14.63 2.87
N LEU A 62 -13.48 15.03 3.84
CA LEU A 62 -12.15 14.45 4.03
C LEU A 62 -12.16 12.94 4.33
N PHE A 63 -13.27 12.38 4.85
CA PHE A 63 -13.37 10.92 5.03
C PHE A 63 -13.39 10.18 3.68
N MET A 64 -13.89 10.82 2.61
CA MET A 64 -13.90 10.23 1.27
C MET A 64 -12.49 10.06 0.72
N SER A 65 -11.57 11.00 1.01
CA SER A 65 -10.17 10.87 0.63
C SER A 65 -9.49 9.66 1.31
N VAL A 66 -9.83 9.39 2.58
CA VAL A 66 -9.38 8.18 3.29
C VAL A 66 -9.98 6.92 2.65
N GLY A 67 -11.27 6.95 2.29
CA GLY A 67 -11.95 5.85 1.60
C GLY A 67 -11.35 5.51 0.24
N VAL A 68 -10.99 6.53 -0.55
CA VAL A 68 -10.28 6.38 -1.83
C VAL A 68 -8.92 5.73 -1.61
N GLY A 69 -8.16 6.17 -0.60
CA GLY A 69 -6.88 5.56 -0.25
C GLY A 69 -6.99 4.08 0.15
N LEU A 70 -8.04 3.72 0.90
CA LEU A 70 -8.33 2.33 1.26
C LEU A 70 -8.67 1.47 0.02
N LEU A 71 -9.50 1.99 -0.88
CA LEU A 71 -9.86 1.30 -2.13
C LEU A 71 -8.66 1.14 -3.06
N ALA A 72 -7.85 2.18 -3.23
CA ALA A 72 -6.64 2.13 -4.02
C ALA A 72 -5.66 1.08 -3.46
N GLY A 73 -5.48 1.04 -2.14
CA GLY A 73 -4.67 0.02 -1.48
C GLY A 73 -5.18 -1.40 -1.71
N TRP A 74 -6.51 -1.59 -1.66
CA TRP A 74 -7.13 -2.88 -1.94
C TRP A 74 -6.98 -3.31 -3.41
N LEU A 75 -7.10 -2.39 -4.37
CA LEU A 75 -6.94 -2.67 -5.80
C LEU A 75 -5.49 -3.03 -6.16
N ILE A 76 -4.51 -2.27 -5.65
CA ILE A 76 -3.08 -2.60 -5.80
C ILE A 76 -2.78 -3.96 -5.13
N GLY A 77 -3.40 -4.16 -3.97
CA GLY A 77 -3.63 -5.43 -3.28
C GLY A 77 -3.84 -6.60 -4.24
N TRP A 78 -5.05 -6.59 -4.80
CA TRP A 78 -5.56 -7.61 -5.67
C TRP A 78 -4.77 -7.78 -6.97
N TRP A 79 -4.36 -6.67 -7.61
CA TRP A 79 -3.60 -6.73 -8.86
C TRP A 79 -2.22 -7.39 -8.69
N THR A 80 -1.56 -7.08 -7.58
CA THR A 80 -0.24 -7.67 -7.32
C THR A 80 -0.37 -9.15 -7.01
N GLU A 81 -1.45 -9.60 -6.35
CA GLU A 81 -1.75 -11.02 -6.19
C GLU A 81 -1.97 -11.72 -7.54
N TYR A 82 -2.78 -11.12 -8.43
CA TYR A 82 -3.03 -11.62 -9.78
C TYR A 82 -1.75 -11.76 -10.60
N SER A 83 -0.83 -10.80 -10.50
CA SER A 83 0.42 -10.78 -11.27
C SER A 83 1.52 -11.67 -10.68
N THR A 84 1.39 -12.14 -9.44
CA THR A 84 2.47 -12.87 -8.75
C THR A 84 2.11 -14.27 -8.32
N SER A 85 0.84 -14.62 -8.16
CA SER A 85 0.44 -15.97 -7.77
C SER A 85 0.51 -16.95 -8.95
N ASP A 86 0.99 -18.14 -8.63
CA ASP A 86 1.08 -19.36 -9.45
C ASP A 86 -0.28 -19.90 -9.91
N GLU A 87 -1.37 -19.52 -9.26
CA GLU A 87 -2.73 -19.92 -9.66
C GLU A 87 -3.27 -19.13 -10.86
N TYR A 88 -2.66 -17.99 -11.20
CA TYR A 88 -3.16 -17.11 -12.27
C TYR A 88 -2.42 -17.29 -13.60
N ALA A 89 -3.09 -16.88 -14.67
CA ALA A 89 -2.62 -16.99 -16.04
C ALA A 89 -1.23 -16.36 -16.29
N PRO A 90 -0.85 -15.19 -15.72
CA PRO A 90 0.45 -14.59 -15.97
C PRO A 90 1.62 -15.50 -15.52
N THR A 91 1.54 -16.04 -14.31
CA THR A 91 2.59 -16.91 -13.75
C THR A 91 2.61 -18.28 -14.43
N GLN A 92 1.44 -18.82 -14.77
CA GLN A 92 1.35 -20.10 -15.52
C GLN A 92 1.91 -19.97 -16.94
N ALA A 93 1.73 -18.82 -17.58
CA ALA A 93 2.31 -18.53 -18.89
C ALA A 93 3.85 -18.51 -18.83
N ILE A 94 4.43 -17.91 -17.78
CA ILE A 94 5.89 -17.95 -17.54
C ILE A 94 6.34 -19.39 -17.30
N ALA A 95 5.61 -20.15 -16.46
CA ALA A 95 5.95 -21.54 -16.17
C ALA A 95 5.94 -22.42 -17.45
N LYS A 96 4.98 -22.21 -18.36
CA LYS A 96 4.93 -22.92 -19.64
C LYS A 96 6.12 -22.60 -20.55
N GLN A 97 6.64 -21.37 -20.48
CA GLN A 97 7.85 -21.01 -21.24
C GLN A 97 9.11 -21.71 -20.71
N ALA A 98 9.08 -22.32 -19.51
CA ALA A 98 10.18 -23.15 -19.03
C ALA A 98 10.50 -24.32 -19.99
N GLU A 99 9.50 -24.85 -20.72
CA GLU A 99 9.67 -25.93 -21.69
C GLU A 99 10.59 -25.53 -22.87
N SER A 100 10.66 -24.23 -23.19
CA SER A 100 11.48 -23.67 -24.27
C SER A 100 12.90 -23.32 -23.83
N GLY A 101 13.21 -23.43 -22.54
CA GLY A 101 14.54 -23.26 -21.96
C GLY A 101 14.71 -22.01 -21.10
N PRO A 102 15.82 -21.93 -20.33
CA PRO A 102 16.02 -20.93 -19.29
C PRO A 102 16.12 -19.49 -19.81
N ALA A 103 16.53 -19.28 -21.06
CA ALA A 103 16.56 -17.93 -21.64
C ALA A 103 15.14 -17.36 -21.80
N THR A 104 14.19 -18.19 -22.25
CA THR A 104 12.81 -17.74 -22.49
C THR A 104 12.07 -17.44 -21.19
N ILE A 105 12.32 -18.21 -20.12
CA ILE A 105 11.72 -17.96 -18.81
C ILE A 105 12.16 -16.61 -18.21
N ILE A 106 13.44 -16.24 -18.38
CA ILE A 106 13.98 -14.96 -17.89
C ILE A 106 13.36 -13.80 -18.66
N ILE A 107 13.30 -13.90 -19.99
CA ILE A 107 12.71 -12.85 -20.83
C ILE A 107 11.23 -12.66 -20.49
N ALA A 108 10.48 -13.75 -20.34
CA ALA A 108 9.07 -13.72 -19.95
C ALA A 108 8.86 -13.09 -18.57
N GLY A 109 9.68 -13.47 -17.59
CA GLY A 109 9.59 -12.91 -16.24
C GLY A 109 9.89 -11.41 -16.19
N VAL A 110 10.88 -10.95 -16.95
CA VAL A 110 11.19 -9.50 -17.06
C VAL A 110 10.08 -8.75 -17.78
N ALA A 111 9.54 -9.31 -18.87
CA ALA A 111 8.44 -8.71 -19.62
C ALA A 111 7.19 -8.57 -18.76
N GLU A 112 6.80 -9.62 -18.04
CA GLU A 112 5.63 -9.59 -17.15
C GLU A 112 5.85 -8.64 -15.96
N GLY A 113 7.07 -8.58 -15.43
CA GLY A 113 7.44 -7.61 -14.40
C GLY A 113 7.22 -6.16 -14.86
N LEU A 114 7.66 -5.81 -16.07
CA LEU A 114 7.43 -4.49 -16.67
C LEU A 114 5.94 -4.24 -16.96
N TYR A 115 5.20 -5.27 -17.37
CA TYR A 115 3.76 -5.16 -17.61
C TYR A 115 2.98 -4.97 -16.30
N SER A 116 3.36 -5.62 -15.20
CA SER A 116 2.61 -5.55 -13.94
C SER A 116 2.50 -4.14 -13.32
N VAL A 117 3.32 -3.18 -13.77
CA VAL A 117 3.45 -1.83 -13.23
C VAL A 117 2.33 -0.87 -13.69
N TRP A 118 1.66 -1.12 -14.82
CA TRP A 118 0.71 -0.14 -15.37
C TRP A 118 -0.54 0.06 -14.49
N VAL A 119 -1.08 -1.01 -13.88
CA VAL A 119 -2.27 -0.91 -13.03
C VAL A 119 -1.99 -0.08 -11.77
N PRO A 120 -0.93 -0.35 -10.98
CA PRO A 120 -0.60 0.50 -9.84
C PRO A 120 -0.46 1.97 -10.19
N ILE A 121 0.18 2.30 -11.33
CA ILE A 121 0.35 3.69 -11.77
C ILE A 121 -1.01 4.37 -12.03
N VAL A 122 -1.92 3.71 -12.75
CA VAL A 122 -3.24 4.26 -13.06
C VAL A 122 -4.08 4.42 -11.80
N VAL A 123 -4.03 3.43 -10.90
CA VAL A 123 -4.79 3.45 -9.64
C VAL A 123 -4.31 4.59 -8.73
N ILE A 124 -3.00 4.79 -8.61
CA ILE A 124 -2.43 5.88 -7.81
C ILE A 124 -2.77 7.25 -8.41
N GLY A 125 -2.63 7.40 -9.73
CA GLY A 125 -3.00 8.64 -10.41
C GLY A 125 -4.47 9.01 -10.20
N ALA A 126 -5.38 8.03 -10.34
CA ALA A 126 -6.79 8.22 -10.05
C ALA A 126 -7.04 8.52 -8.57
N ALA A 127 -6.36 7.83 -7.66
CA ALA A 127 -6.50 8.03 -6.22
C ALA A 127 -6.10 9.44 -5.79
N ILE A 128 -5.00 9.99 -6.34
CA ILE A 128 -4.57 11.36 -6.07
C ILE A 128 -5.61 12.36 -6.55
N LEU A 129 -6.11 12.21 -7.79
CA LEU A 129 -7.13 13.11 -8.35
C LEU A 129 -8.43 13.08 -7.54
N LEU A 130 -8.88 11.88 -7.16
CA LEU A 130 -10.09 11.71 -6.36
C LEU A 130 -9.88 12.25 -4.94
N ALA A 131 -8.76 11.94 -4.28
CA ALA A 131 -8.49 12.40 -2.92
C ALA A 131 -8.36 13.93 -2.84
N PHE A 132 -7.77 14.57 -3.86
CA PHE A 132 -7.69 16.02 -3.99
C PHE A 132 -9.06 16.62 -4.35
N GLY A 133 -9.82 15.98 -5.24
CA GLY A 133 -11.16 16.42 -5.63
C GLY A 133 -12.14 16.40 -4.46
N PHE A 134 -12.14 15.32 -3.66
CA PHE A 134 -13.02 15.22 -2.49
C PHE A 134 -12.67 16.20 -1.36
N SER A 135 -11.41 16.61 -1.24
CA SER A 135 -11.05 17.63 -0.25
C SER A 135 -11.35 19.06 -0.74
N THR A 136 -11.28 19.32 -2.05
CA THR A 136 -11.49 20.67 -2.62
C THR A 136 -12.89 20.93 -3.18
N ASP A 137 -13.85 20.01 -3.00
CA ASP A 137 -15.15 20.01 -3.71
C ASP A 137 -15.00 20.07 -5.23
N TRP A 138 -13.98 19.41 -5.77
CA TRP A 138 -13.60 19.41 -7.20
C TRP A 138 -13.17 20.77 -7.75
N ALA A 139 -12.90 21.75 -6.88
CA ALA A 139 -12.39 23.07 -7.25
C ALA A 139 -10.85 23.06 -7.36
N PHE A 140 -10.34 22.52 -8.46
CA PHE A 140 -8.88 22.42 -8.71
C PHE A 140 -8.17 23.77 -8.97
N GLY A 141 -8.94 24.86 -9.17
CA GLY A 141 -8.40 26.18 -9.53
C GLY A 141 -8.19 27.14 -8.35
N ASP A 142 -8.70 26.82 -7.16
CA ASP A 142 -8.66 27.73 -6.01
C ASP A 142 -7.35 27.57 -5.24
N ALA A 143 -6.50 28.60 -5.28
CA ALA A 143 -5.20 28.62 -4.60
C ALA A 143 -5.32 28.52 -3.07
N ASP A 144 -6.43 29.00 -2.50
CA ASP A 144 -6.67 28.97 -1.04
C ASP A 144 -7.07 27.57 -0.54
N LYS A 145 -7.63 26.73 -1.44
CA LYS A 145 -8.02 25.34 -1.12
C LYS A 145 -6.91 24.34 -1.45
N PHE A 146 -5.82 24.79 -2.06
CA PHE A 146 -4.71 23.92 -2.48
C PHE A 146 -4.08 23.17 -1.31
N ALA A 147 -3.83 23.86 -0.18
CA ALA A 147 -3.32 23.27 1.05
C ALA A 147 -4.25 22.16 1.59
N LEU A 148 -5.57 22.38 1.51
CA LEU A 148 -6.58 21.43 1.96
C LEU A 148 -6.71 20.24 0.98
N GLY A 149 -6.53 20.50 -0.32
CA GLY A 149 -6.33 19.53 -1.38
C GLY A 149 -5.23 18.52 -1.04
N LEU A 150 -4.04 19.05 -0.75
CA LEU A 150 -2.85 18.29 -0.37
C LEU A 150 -3.03 17.54 0.94
N TYR A 151 -3.70 18.16 1.92
CA TYR A 151 -4.05 17.50 3.16
C TYR A 151 -4.95 16.27 2.92
N GLY A 152 -5.90 16.36 1.98
CA GLY A 152 -6.74 15.25 1.53
C GLY A 152 -5.94 14.10 0.91
N VAL A 153 -4.96 14.40 0.05
CA VAL A 153 -4.05 13.39 -0.54
C VAL A 153 -3.22 12.71 0.56
N GLY A 154 -2.68 13.50 1.51
CA GLY A 154 -1.95 12.97 2.66
C GLY A 154 -2.81 12.09 3.56
N LEU A 155 -4.07 12.45 3.80
CA LEU A 155 -5.03 11.63 4.54
C LEU A 155 -5.39 10.34 3.78
N GLY A 156 -5.51 10.40 2.45
CA GLY A 156 -5.68 9.21 1.60
C GLY A 156 -4.50 8.24 1.74
N ALA A 157 -3.27 8.75 1.72
CA ALA A 157 -2.06 7.96 1.95
C ALA A 157 -2.05 7.30 3.34
N VAL A 158 -2.45 8.04 4.38
CA VAL A 158 -2.61 7.48 5.74
C VAL A 158 -3.73 6.43 5.77
N GLY A 159 -4.81 6.63 5.02
CA GLY A 159 -5.87 5.65 4.81
C GLY A 159 -5.33 4.35 4.23
N MET A 160 -4.53 4.42 3.17
CA MET A 160 -3.89 3.25 2.57
C MET A 160 -2.98 2.49 3.56
N LEU A 161 -2.31 3.23 4.46
CA LEU A 161 -1.44 2.68 5.52
C LEU A 161 -2.19 2.22 6.79
N SER A 162 -3.42 2.66 7.00
CA SER A 162 -4.12 2.43 8.27
C SER A 162 -4.48 0.96 8.51
N THR A 163 -4.60 0.18 7.45
CA THR A 163 -4.85 -1.27 7.48
C THR A 163 -3.57 -2.09 7.41
N LEU A 164 -2.40 -1.45 7.23
CA LEU A 164 -1.08 -2.09 7.09
C LEU A 164 -0.45 -2.59 8.38
N GLY A 165 -1.05 -2.34 9.53
CA GLY A 165 -0.43 -2.68 10.81
C GLY A 165 -0.36 -4.20 11.06
N PRO A 166 -1.13 -4.77 12.00
CA PRO A 166 -1.00 -6.16 12.43
C PRO A 166 -1.16 -7.23 11.33
N CYS A 167 -2.24 -7.25 10.56
CA CYS A 167 -2.53 -8.36 9.62
C CYS A 167 -1.51 -8.43 8.46
N PRO A 168 -1.26 -7.31 7.73
CA PRO A 168 -0.26 -7.25 6.67
C PRO A 168 1.19 -7.50 7.06
N LEU A 169 1.66 -6.96 8.19
CA LEU A 169 3.03 -7.24 8.67
C LEU A 169 3.17 -8.67 9.20
N ALA A 170 2.15 -9.21 9.88
CA ALA A 170 2.20 -10.58 10.37
C ALA A 170 2.32 -11.59 9.21
N THR A 171 1.66 -11.34 8.08
CA THR A 171 1.82 -12.16 6.87
C THR A 171 3.20 -12.02 6.22
N ASP A 172 3.86 -10.87 6.33
CA ASP A 172 5.21 -10.65 5.80
C ASP A 172 6.27 -11.37 6.66
N ALA A 173 6.08 -11.38 7.98
CA ALA A 173 6.90 -12.16 8.89
C ALA A 173 6.67 -13.67 8.73
N TYR A 174 5.46 -14.09 8.34
CA TYR A 174 5.12 -15.50 8.15
C TYR A 174 5.96 -16.17 7.06
N GLY A 175 6.22 -15.49 5.94
CA GLY A 175 6.95 -16.10 4.81
C GLY A 175 8.35 -16.59 5.16
N PRO A 176 9.25 -15.71 5.66
CA PRO A 176 10.58 -16.13 6.11
C PRO A 176 10.56 -17.16 7.24
N ILE A 177 9.55 -17.13 8.11
CA ILE A 177 9.41 -18.13 9.18
C ILE A 177 9.05 -19.50 8.59
N ALA A 178 8.11 -19.55 7.64
CA ALA A 178 7.70 -20.77 6.96
C ALA A 178 8.83 -21.36 6.09
N ASP A 179 9.57 -20.51 5.38
CA ASP A 179 10.72 -20.92 4.56
C ASP A 179 11.83 -21.55 5.43
N ASN A 180 12.19 -20.90 6.54
CA ASN A 180 13.17 -21.44 7.49
C ASN A 180 12.70 -22.75 8.14
N ALA A 181 11.39 -22.89 8.42
CA ALA A 181 10.84 -24.13 8.94
C ALA A 181 10.97 -25.29 7.93
N GLY A 182 10.70 -25.02 6.65
CA GLY A 182 10.90 -26.00 5.57
C GLY A 182 12.38 -26.35 5.36
N GLY A 183 13.27 -25.35 5.40
CA GLY A 183 14.72 -25.55 5.35
C GLY A 183 15.24 -26.42 6.49
N ASN A 184 14.80 -26.17 7.73
CA ASN A 184 15.14 -26.99 8.88
C ASN A 184 14.63 -28.42 8.76
N ALA A 185 13.41 -28.62 8.25
CA ALA A 185 12.86 -29.96 8.02
C ALA A 185 13.69 -30.77 7.01
N GLN A 186 14.20 -30.11 5.97
CA GLN A 186 15.04 -30.74 4.95
C GLN A 186 16.48 -30.99 5.43
N MET A 187 17.08 -30.06 6.18
CA MET A 187 18.43 -30.21 6.75
C MET A 187 18.48 -31.25 7.88
N ALA A 188 17.37 -31.44 8.60
CA ALA A 188 17.25 -32.42 9.68
C ALA A 188 16.75 -33.80 9.21
N GLU A 189 16.62 -34.02 7.90
CA GLU A 189 16.16 -35.29 7.28
C GLU A 189 14.87 -35.85 7.91
N LEU A 190 13.93 -34.96 8.24
CA LEU A 190 12.64 -35.35 8.83
C LEU A 190 11.77 -36.10 7.81
N GLU A 191 10.75 -36.80 8.32
CA GLU A 191 9.83 -37.58 7.48
C GLU A 191 9.20 -36.72 6.36
N PRO A 192 8.96 -37.30 5.15
CA PRO A 192 8.42 -36.57 4.00
C PRO A 192 7.10 -35.84 4.27
N ILE A 193 6.28 -36.36 5.20
CA ILE A 193 5.02 -35.74 5.63
C ILE A 193 5.23 -34.36 6.25
N VAL A 194 6.38 -34.11 6.89
CA VAL A 194 6.72 -32.79 7.44
C VAL A 194 7.00 -31.82 6.29
N ARG A 195 7.72 -32.27 5.24
CA ARG A 195 8.03 -31.46 4.07
C ARG A 195 6.78 -31.12 3.26
N GLU A 196 5.93 -32.11 3.01
CA GLU A 196 4.63 -31.95 2.34
C GLU A 196 3.70 -30.97 3.07
N ARG A 197 3.83 -30.85 4.40
CA ARG A 197 3.09 -29.83 5.16
C ARG A 197 3.77 -28.47 5.20
N THR A 198 5.09 -28.38 5.10
CA THR A 198 5.82 -27.10 5.10
C THR A 198 5.90 -26.42 3.73
N ASP A 199 5.96 -27.17 2.63
CA ASP A 199 6.07 -26.62 1.27
C ASP A 199 4.89 -25.73 0.89
N PRO A 200 3.63 -26.13 1.16
CA PRO A 200 2.46 -25.29 0.91
C PRO A 200 2.40 -24.05 1.81
N LEU A 201 3.21 -23.97 2.89
CA LEU A 201 3.26 -22.83 3.79
C LEU A 201 4.29 -21.78 3.33
N GLY A 202 5.38 -22.23 2.70
CA GLY A 202 6.43 -21.34 2.16
C GLY A 202 5.99 -20.58 0.91
N GLN A 203 5.29 -21.24 -0.02
CA GLN A 203 4.81 -20.62 -1.27
C GLN A 203 3.95 -19.36 -1.05
N PRO A 204 2.87 -19.38 -0.24
CA PRO A 204 2.07 -18.19 0.04
C PRO A 204 2.84 -17.10 0.80
N GLY A 205 3.85 -17.49 1.60
CA GLY A 205 4.76 -16.56 2.27
C GLY A 205 5.52 -15.67 1.30
N GLU A 206 6.10 -16.25 0.26
CA GLU A 206 6.87 -15.55 -0.76
C GLU A 206 5.98 -14.69 -1.66
N HIS A 207 4.76 -15.15 -1.98
CA HIS A 207 3.75 -14.34 -2.67
C HIS A 207 3.33 -13.12 -1.84
N HIS A 208 3.07 -13.30 -0.54
CA HIS A 208 2.73 -12.18 0.35
C HIS A 208 3.89 -11.20 0.55
N ARG A 209 5.12 -11.69 0.61
CA ARG A 209 6.31 -10.86 0.69
C ARG A 209 6.47 -9.98 -0.55
N ARG A 210 6.29 -10.55 -1.76
CA ARG A 210 6.32 -9.79 -3.03
C ARG A 210 5.16 -8.80 -3.12
N HIS A 211 3.97 -9.25 -2.75
CA HIS A 211 2.77 -8.42 -2.64
C HIS A 211 3.03 -7.15 -1.81
N ARG A 212 3.66 -7.30 -0.65
CA ARG A 212 3.96 -6.21 0.28
C ARG A 212 5.20 -5.40 -0.08
N GLN A 213 6.21 -5.97 -0.74
CA GLN A 213 7.31 -5.19 -1.32
C GLN A 213 6.79 -4.23 -2.39
N GLY A 214 5.90 -4.72 -3.27
CA GLY A 214 5.15 -3.89 -4.20
C GLY A 214 4.40 -2.80 -3.45
N PHE A 215 3.59 -3.17 -2.46
CA PHE A 215 2.84 -2.21 -1.64
C PHE A 215 3.73 -1.13 -0.97
N ARG A 216 4.88 -1.52 -0.43
CA ARG A 216 5.85 -0.59 0.19
C ARG A 216 6.46 0.37 -0.84
N HIS A 217 6.77 -0.10 -2.04
CA HIS A 217 7.28 0.71 -3.13
C HIS A 217 6.20 1.70 -3.64
N TRP A 218 4.98 1.20 -3.86
CA TRP A 218 3.83 1.96 -4.33
C TRP A 218 3.34 3.01 -3.33
N ILE A 219 3.56 2.82 -2.02
CA ILE A 219 3.19 3.80 -0.99
C ILE A 219 4.35 4.73 -0.61
N GLY A 220 5.59 4.26 -0.80
CA GLY A 220 6.80 5.01 -0.44
C GLY A 220 7.06 6.19 -1.37
N CYS A 221 6.93 6.00 -2.68
CA CYS A 221 7.35 6.99 -3.67
C CYS A 221 6.26 8.01 -4.07
N PRO A 222 5.01 7.64 -4.37
CA PRO A 222 3.97 8.60 -4.76
C PRO A 222 3.16 9.13 -3.56
N ASP A 223 2.62 8.24 -2.72
CA ASP A 223 1.64 8.60 -1.68
C ASP A 223 2.26 9.29 -0.46
N ARG A 224 3.53 9.02 -0.15
CA ARG A 224 4.28 9.76 0.90
C ARG A 224 5.14 10.88 0.34
N ALA A 225 5.87 10.66 -0.75
CA ALA A 225 6.76 11.69 -1.27
C ALA A 225 6.00 12.82 -1.99
N GLY A 226 4.84 12.55 -2.60
CA GLY A 226 4.00 13.58 -3.23
C GLY A 226 3.53 14.65 -2.24
N PRO A 227 2.82 14.29 -1.15
CA PRO A 227 2.43 15.24 -0.11
C PRO A 227 3.61 15.93 0.58
N LEU A 228 4.74 15.22 0.76
CA LEU A 228 5.96 15.81 1.35
C LEU A 228 6.62 16.84 0.42
N LEU A 229 6.70 16.55 -0.89
CA LEU A 229 7.21 17.48 -1.89
C LEU A 229 6.30 18.69 -2.00
N ALA A 230 4.99 18.48 -1.96
CA ALA A 230 4.03 19.57 -2.01
C ALA A 230 4.07 20.44 -0.75
N ALA A 231 4.15 19.83 0.44
CA ALA A 231 4.37 20.56 1.69
C ALA A 231 5.69 21.34 1.66
N TYR A 232 6.76 20.77 1.08
CA TYR A 232 8.02 21.49 0.87
C TYR A 232 7.85 22.70 -0.06
N VAL A 233 7.15 22.55 -1.18
CA VAL A 233 6.89 23.66 -2.12
C VAL A 233 6.04 24.74 -1.47
N GLU A 234 5.04 24.37 -0.69
CA GLU A 234 4.18 25.30 0.05
C GLU A 234 4.96 26.05 1.13
N GLU A 235 5.85 25.38 1.85
CA GLU A 235 6.69 26.02 2.86
C GLU A 235 7.72 26.96 2.24
N VAL A 236 8.27 26.61 1.07
CA VAL A 236 9.12 27.51 0.28
C VAL A 236 8.34 28.74 -0.19
N ARG A 237 7.08 28.57 -0.61
CA ARG A 237 6.21 29.70 -0.99
C ARG A 237 5.91 30.60 0.20
N VAL A 238 5.51 30.05 1.34
CA VAL A 238 5.28 30.82 2.59
C VAL A 238 6.56 31.55 3.01
N GLY A 239 7.71 30.90 2.91
CA GLY A 239 9.01 31.52 3.10
C GLY A 239 9.26 32.69 2.14
N TYR A 240 8.92 32.54 0.87
CA TYR A 240 9.03 33.62 -0.12
C TYR A 240 8.08 34.79 0.18
N ASP A 241 6.85 34.53 0.63
CA ASP A 241 5.89 35.59 0.96
C ASP A 241 6.26 36.35 2.25
N LEU A 242 6.83 35.65 3.24
CA LEU A 242 7.29 36.25 4.50
C LEU A 242 8.59 37.05 4.36
N TRP A 243 9.54 36.55 3.56
CA TRP A 243 10.89 37.10 3.43
C TRP A 243 11.13 37.86 2.13
N GLY A 244 10.30 37.69 1.11
CA GLY A 244 10.41 38.35 -0.19
C GLY A 244 10.28 39.88 -0.14
N PRO A 245 9.32 40.46 0.61
CA PRO A 245 9.23 41.92 0.79
C PRO A 245 10.23 42.48 1.81
N LYS A 246 10.80 41.63 2.68
CA LYS A 246 11.72 41.99 3.77
C LYS A 246 13.08 41.31 3.65
N GLY A 247 13.56 41.12 2.42
CA GLY A 247 14.86 40.53 2.16
C GLY A 247 15.95 41.29 2.95
N PRO A 248 16.84 40.59 3.69
CA PRO A 248 17.93 41.24 4.39
C PRO A 248 18.76 42.05 3.39
N LYS A 249 18.78 43.40 3.54
CA LYS A 249 19.63 44.33 2.76
C LYS A 249 21.13 44.02 2.80
N TRP A 250 21.54 43.00 3.55
CA TRP A 250 22.92 42.59 3.77
C TRP A 250 23.51 41.73 2.64
N TRP A 251 22.70 41.26 1.67
CA TRP A 251 23.16 40.42 0.56
C TRP A 251 23.45 41.17 -0.76
N ILE A 252 23.11 42.46 -0.85
CA ILE A 252 23.49 43.26 -2.01
C ILE A 252 24.89 43.80 -1.72
N CYS A 253 25.91 43.07 -2.18
CA CYS A 253 27.26 43.59 -2.32
C CYS A 253 27.16 44.92 -3.11
N PRO A 254 27.69 46.05 -2.61
CA PRO A 254 27.59 47.31 -3.33
C PRO A 254 28.48 47.23 -4.57
N THR A 255 27.91 46.80 -5.69
CA THR A 255 28.54 46.96 -7.00
C THR A 255 28.08 48.30 -7.57
N GLY A 256 28.96 49.29 -7.41
CA GLY A 256 29.03 50.44 -8.29
C GLY A 256 29.70 51.64 -7.64
N PRO A 257 30.20 52.58 -8.46
CA PRO A 257 31.11 52.42 -9.60
C PRO A 257 32.59 52.51 -9.20
#